data_AF-A0A919NMT7-F1
#
_entry.id   AF-A0A919NMT7-F1
#
_cell.length_a   1.000
_cell.length_b   1.000
_cell.length_c   1.000
_cell.angle_alpha   90.00
_cell.angle_beta   90.00
_cell.angle_gamma   90.00
#
_symmetry.space_group_name_H-M   'P 1'
#
loop_
_entity.id
_entity.type
_entity.pdbx_description
1 polymer ?
#
loop_
_entity_poly.entity_id
_entity_poly.type
_entity_poly.pdbx_seq_one_letter_code
_entity_poly.pdbx_strand_id
1 'polypeptide(L)'
;MGDDVMLAVAHRAGNSVAGLRAALAAGVDLVEADVHLHRGLLEVRHGRKPWWRRVVVPELDEILAVADGDPRLMLDLKGRSLAVASRVAATLRERAKDVPVAVCTKEWAMLDAFAGDPSVRRVFSAANAAQLAGLLARMRGERVDGVSIRLRLLTPAVVAELRRGTDLILAWSVDTEAELARARQLGVTGVISKSLPLLRGLRDQATP
;
A
#
# COMPACT_ATOMS: atom_id res chain seq x y z
N MET A 1 24.09 12.75 9.24
CA MET A 1 23.25 12.05 8.25
C MET A 1 22.48 11.02 9.05
N GLY A 2 21.22 11.32 9.40
CA GLY A 2 20.40 10.32 10.08
C GLY A 2 20.14 9.20 9.09
N ASP A 3 20.29 7.94 9.51
CA ASP A 3 19.86 6.80 8.73
C ASP A 3 18.37 6.99 8.45
N ASP A 4 18.04 7.34 7.20
CA ASP A 4 16.66 7.55 6.78
C ASP A 4 15.99 6.17 6.78
N VAL A 5 15.26 5.88 7.86
CA VAL A 5 14.68 4.56 8.12
C VAL A 5 13.72 4.23 6.98
N MET A 6 14.10 3.22 6.19
CA MET A 6 13.31 2.76 5.05
C MET A 6 12.10 1.98 5.54
N LEU A 7 10.89 2.47 5.23
CA LEU A 7 9.65 1.78 5.59
C LEU A 7 9.56 0.42 4.90
N ALA A 8 9.29 -0.61 5.69
CA ALA A 8 9.09 -1.99 5.27
C ALA A 8 7.60 -2.29 5.11
N VAL A 9 7.15 -2.55 3.87
CA VAL A 9 5.75 -2.88 3.57
C VAL A 9 5.62 -4.31 3.07
N ALA A 10 4.87 -5.14 3.79
CA ALA A 10 4.64 -6.54 3.43
C ALA A 10 3.57 -6.66 2.32
N HIS A 11 4.02 -6.91 1.10
CA HIS A 11 3.19 -7.01 -0.10
C HIS A 11 2.28 -8.25 -0.02
N ARG A 12 0.96 -8.02 -0.07
CA ARG A 12 -0.11 -9.03 -0.09
C ARG A 12 -0.19 -9.91 1.14
N ALA A 13 0.57 -9.61 2.18
CA ALA A 13 0.51 -10.39 3.41
C ALA A 13 -0.88 -10.29 4.05
N GLY A 14 -1.57 -9.16 3.89
CA GLY A 14 -2.95 -8.95 4.34
C GLY A 14 -4.01 -9.71 3.53
N ASN A 15 -3.66 -10.36 2.42
CA ASN A 15 -4.61 -11.17 1.64
C ASN A 15 -5.00 -12.50 2.30
N SER A 16 -4.46 -12.79 3.48
CA SER A 16 -4.84 -13.94 4.30
C SER A 16 -4.64 -13.62 5.77
N VAL A 17 -5.44 -14.24 6.64
CA VAL A 17 -5.31 -14.09 8.11
C VAL A 17 -3.93 -14.53 8.61
N ALA A 18 -3.42 -15.66 8.11
CA ALA A 18 -2.11 -16.16 8.49
C ALA A 18 -0.97 -15.22 8.04
N GLY A 19 -1.05 -14.70 6.81
CA GLY A 19 -0.08 -13.74 6.29
C GLY A 19 -0.09 -12.42 7.05
N LEU A 20 -1.28 -11.90 7.40
CA LEU A 20 -1.43 -10.68 8.19
C LEU A 20 -0.74 -10.85 9.55
N ARG A 21 -1.09 -11.92 10.29
CA ARG A 21 -0.46 -12.21 11.59
C ARG A 21 1.05 -12.33 11.50
N ALA A 22 1.55 -13.05 10.50
CA ALA A 22 2.98 -13.24 10.31
C ALA A 22 3.72 -11.93 10.01
N ALA A 23 3.12 -11.04 9.22
CA ALA A 23 3.69 -9.72 8.90
C ALA A 23 3.66 -8.78 10.12
N LEU A 24 2.54 -8.69 10.84
CA LEU A 24 2.43 -7.88 12.05
C LEU A 24 3.44 -8.32 13.12
N ALA A 25 3.58 -9.64 13.32
CA ALA A 25 4.57 -10.22 14.24
C ALA A 25 6.03 -10.01 13.80
N ALA A 26 6.27 -9.81 12.49
CA ALA A 26 7.59 -9.48 11.96
C ALA A 26 7.96 -8.00 12.14
N GLY A 27 7.07 -7.17 12.70
CA GLY A 27 7.37 -5.77 12.99
C GLY A 27 7.51 -4.88 11.76
N VAL A 28 6.95 -5.29 10.61
CA VAL A 28 6.91 -4.43 9.41
C VAL A 28 6.10 -3.16 9.69
N ASP A 29 6.37 -2.08 8.96
CA ASP A 29 5.71 -0.78 9.15
C ASP A 29 4.30 -0.76 8.57
N LEU A 30 4.08 -1.47 7.46
CA LEU A 30 2.76 -1.63 6.85
C LEU A 30 2.55 -3.04 6.30
N VAL A 31 1.29 -3.49 6.26
CA VAL A 31 0.85 -4.75 5.67
C VAL A 31 -0.16 -4.45 4.57
N GLU A 32 0.19 -4.80 3.33
CA GLU A 32 -0.68 -4.53 2.18
C GLU A 32 -1.72 -5.64 1.98
N ALA A 33 -2.94 -5.21 1.66
CA ALA A 33 -4.10 -6.05 1.38
C ALA A 33 -4.82 -5.55 0.12
N ASP A 34 -4.95 -6.42 -0.89
CA ASP A 34 -5.62 -6.13 -2.15
C ASP A 34 -7.15 -6.27 -1.97
N VAL A 35 -7.93 -5.17 -2.04
CA VAL A 35 -9.38 -5.20 -1.80
C VAL A 35 -10.18 -5.13 -3.10
N HIS A 36 -11.08 -6.08 -3.31
CA HIS A 36 -12.01 -6.15 -4.45
C HIS A 36 -13.46 -6.13 -3.99
N LEU A 37 -14.33 -5.43 -4.72
CA LEU A 37 -15.77 -5.61 -4.60
C LEU A 37 -16.23 -6.75 -5.52
N HIS A 38 -16.84 -7.79 -4.95
CA HIS A 38 -17.41 -8.91 -5.70
C HIS A 38 -18.78 -9.29 -5.14
N ARG A 39 -19.83 -9.18 -5.96
CA ARG A 39 -21.22 -9.52 -5.57
C ARG A 39 -21.67 -8.85 -4.25
N GLY A 40 -21.27 -7.61 -4.04
CA GLY A 40 -21.60 -6.83 -2.84
C GLY A 40 -20.66 -7.03 -1.65
N LEU A 41 -19.75 -8.01 -1.70
CA LEU A 41 -18.79 -8.30 -0.64
C LEU A 41 -17.42 -7.70 -0.96
N LEU A 42 -16.72 -7.22 0.08
CA LEU A 42 -15.34 -6.75 -0.01
C LEU A 42 -14.39 -7.93 0.23
N GLU A 43 -14.01 -8.60 -0.86
CA GLU A 43 -13.05 -9.71 -0.84
C GLU A 43 -11.61 -9.19 -0.81
N VAL A 44 -10.75 -9.80 0.01
CA VAL A 44 -9.32 -9.47 0.07
C VAL A 44 -8.48 -10.52 -0.65
N ARG A 45 -7.98 -10.18 -1.84
CA ARG A 45 -7.22 -11.10 -2.72
C ARG A 45 -6.50 -10.37 -3.84
N HIS A 46 -5.44 -10.96 -4.36
CA HIS A 46 -4.68 -10.33 -5.44
C HIS A 46 -5.28 -10.41 -6.86
N GLY A 47 -5.93 -11.54 -7.18
CA GLY A 47 -6.29 -11.88 -8.56
C GLY A 47 -7.66 -12.54 -8.63
N ARG A 48 -8.18 -12.70 -9.85
CA ARG A 48 -9.45 -13.40 -10.08
C ARG A 48 -9.32 -14.85 -9.63
N LYS A 49 -10.32 -15.35 -8.90
CA LYS A 49 -10.41 -16.76 -8.54
C LYS A 49 -10.56 -17.59 -9.83
N PRO A 50 -9.77 -18.65 -10.02
CA PRO A 50 -10.08 -19.67 -11.01
C PRO A 50 -11.42 -20.32 -10.64
N TRP A 51 -12.34 -20.46 -11.59
CA TRP A 51 -13.71 -20.93 -11.34
C TRP A 51 -13.78 -22.37 -10.77
N TRP A 52 -12.71 -23.16 -10.93
CA TRP A 52 -12.62 -24.56 -10.47
C TRP A 52 -12.00 -24.73 -9.08
N ARG A 53 -11.43 -23.69 -8.47
CA ARG A 53 -10.83 -23.78 -7.13
C ARG A 53 -11.73 -23.11 -6.09
N ARG A 54 -12.19 -23.90 -5.12
CA ARG A 54 -12.76 -23.38 -3.87
C ARG A 54 -11.63 -22.78 -3.02
N VAL A 55 -11.35 -21.51 -3.24
CA VAL A 55 -10.46 -20.72 -2.39
C VAL A 55 -11.31 -19.91 -1.43
N VAL A 56 -11.21 -20.22 -0.13
CA VAL A 56 -11.73 -19.35 0.93
C VAL A 56 -10.95 -18.04 0.83
N VAL A 57 -11.66 -16.94 0.66
CA VAL A 57 -11.07 -15.60 0.56
C VAL A 57 -11.63 -14.77 1.69
N PRO A 58 -10.76 -14.18 2.53
CA PRO A 58 -11.22 -13.38 3.63
C PRO A 58 -11.94 -12.14 3.12
N GLU A 59 -12.97 -11.72 3.84
CA GLU A 59 -13.60 -10.43 3.67
C GLU A 59 -12.82 -9.33 4.40
N LEU A 60 -13.01 -8.07 4.01
CA LEU A 60 -12.35 -6.95 4.67
C LEU A 60 -12.68 -6.90 6.18
N ASP A 61 -13.93 -7.20 6.56
CA ASP A 61 -14.34 -7.24 7.97
C ASP A 61 -13.52 -8.26 8.77
N GLU A 62 -13.19 -9.43 8.19
CA GLU A 62 -12.34 -10.43 8.84
C GLU A 62 -10.90 -9.94 8.99
N ILE A 63 -10.37 -9.25 7.98
CA ILE A 63 -9.03 -8.66 8.02
C ILE A 63 -8.95 -7.56 9.08
N LEU A 64 -9.96 -6.68 9.16
CA LEU A 64 -10.04 -5.63 10.18
C LEU A 64 -10.17 -6.21 11.60
N ALA A 65 -10.98 -7.25 11.77
CA ALA A 65 -11.12 -7.94 13.06
C ALA A 65 -9.81 -8.59 13.52
N VAL A 66 -9.00 -9.13 12.59
CA VAL A 66 -7.69 -9.70 12.92
C VAL A 66 -6.64 -8.62 13.20
N ALA A 67 -6.72 -7.48 12.50
CA ALA A 67 -5.85 -6.34 12.76
C ALA A 67 -6.14 -5.68 14.11
N ASP A 68 -7.38 -5.76 14.61
CA ASP A 68 -7.77 -5.34 15.97
C ASP A 68 -7.28 -3.92 16.34
N GLY A 69 -7.52 -2.97 15.43
CA GLY A 69 -7.11 -1.57 15.62
C GLY A 69 -5.63 -1.28 15.34
N ASP A 70 -4.86 -2.26 14.85
CA ASP A 70 -3.48 -2.04 14.43
C ASP A 70 -3.41 -1.05 13.25
N PRO A 71 -2.63 0.05 13.37
CA PRO A 71 -2.61 1.13 12.37
C PRO A 71 -1.80 0.78 11.12
N ARG A 72 -1.22 -0.42 11.04
CA ARG A 72 -0.28 -0.80 9.98
C ARG A 72 -0.94 -1.35 8.73
N LEU A 73 -2.27 -1.26 8.59
CA LEU A 73 -2.94 -1.71 7.37
C LEU A 73 -2.76 -0.73 6.20
N MET A 74 -2.47 -1.29 5.03
CA MET A 74 -2.46 -0.59 3.75
C MET A 74 -3.40 -1.30 2.76
N LEU A 75 -4.50 -0.67 2.37
CA LEU A 75 -5.51 -1.26 1.49
C LEU A 75 -5.30 -0.82 0.03
N ASP A 76 -4.96 -1.74 -0.87
CA ASP A 76 -4.86 -1.47 -2.32
C ASP A 76 -6.21 -1.76 -2.99
N LEU A 77 -6.94 -0.70 -3.36
CA LEU A 77 -8.26 -0.82 -3.96
C LEU A 77 -8.18 -1.24 -5.42
N LYS A 78 -8.85 -2.35 -5.74
CA LYS A 78 -8.81 -2.98 -7.07
C LYS A 78 -10.12 -2.90 -7.80
N GLY A 79 -10.00 -2.84 -9.13
CA GLY A 79 -11.12 -2.80 -10.06
C GLY A 79 -11.30 -1.41 -10.66
N ARG A 80 -12.39 -1.24 -11.41
CA ARG A 80 -12.74 0.02 -12.09
C ARG A 80 -13.95 0.73 -11.48
N SER A 81 -14.69 0.03 -10.61
CA SER A 81 -15.91 0.58 -10.02
C SER A 81 -15.57 1.42 -8.80
N LEU A 82 -15.98 2.69 -8.79
CA LEU A 82 -15.81 3.58 -7.64
C LEU A 82 -16.58 3.09 -6.40
N ALA A 83 -17.56 2.19 -6.57
CA ALA A 83 -18.29 1.58 -5.47
C ALA A 83 -17.38 0.78 -4.51
N VAL A 84 -16.23 0.30 -4.98
CA VAL A 84 -15.22 -0.33 -4.10
C VAL A 84 -14.80 0.66 -3.01
N ALA A 85 -14.46 1.88 -3.40
CA ALA A 85 -14.00 2.92 -2.50
C ALA A 85 -15.09 3.37 -1.52
N SER A 86 -16.30 3.64 -2.03
CA SER A 86 -17.42 4.03 -1.17
C SER A 86 -17.76 2.96 -0.13
N ARG A 87 -17.71 1.68 -0.51
CA ARG A 87 -17.97 0.57 0.41
C ARG A 87 -16.86 0.41 1.43
N VAL A 88 -15.59 0.49 1.02
CA VAL A 88 -14.44 0.47 1.95
C VAL A 88 -14.51 1.62 2.94
N ALA A 89 -14.79 2.85 2.47
CA ALA A 89 -14.92 4.02 3.34
C ALA A 89 -16.05 3.83 4.38
N ALA A 90 -17.19 3.26 3.98
CA ALA A 90 -18.27 2.93 4.92
C ALA A 90 -17.82 1.88 5.95
N THR A 91 -17.19 0.80 5.50
CA THR A 91 -16.67 -0.25 6.40
C THR A 91 -15.65 0.31 7.38
N LEU A 92 -14.71 1.16 6.95
CA LEU A 92 -13.72 1.76 7.84
C LEU A 92 -14.37 2.66 8.91
N ARG A 93 -15.37 3.48 8.54
CA ARG A 93 -16.11 4.29 9.51
C ARG A 93 -16.86 3.46 10.56
N GLU A 94 -17.35 2.28 10.17
CA GLU A 94 -18.11 1.39 11.04
C GLU A 94 -17.21 0.50 11.92
N ARG A 95 -16.07 0.04 11.40
CA ARG A 95 -15.26 -1.03 12.01
C ARG A 95 -13.88 -0.61 12.50
N ALA A 96 -13.34 0.47 11.95
CA ALA A 96 -11.97 0.94 12.20
C ALA A 96 -11.95 2.47 12.36
N LYS A 97 -12.97 3.01 13.03
CA LYS A 97 -13.12 4.45 13.23
C LYS A 97 -11.90 4.99 13.98
N ASP A 98 -11.36 6.10 13.48
CA ASP A 98 -10.20 6.80 14.05
C ASP A 98 -8.89 5.96 14.07
N VAL A 99 -8.89 4.75 13.50
CA VAL A 99 -7.69 3.93 13.31
C VAL A 99 -6.97 4.40 12.05
N PRO A 100 -5.69 4.79 12.14
CA PRO A 100 -4.91 5.13 10.96
C PRO A 100 -4.85 3.99 9.95
N VAL A 101 -5.09 4.29 8.68
CA VAL A 101 -4.96 3.32 7.59
C VAL A 101 -4.42 4.01 6.34
N ALA A 102 -3.55 3.32 5.60
CA ALA A 102 -3.16 3.77 4.28
C ALA A 102 -4.12 3.17 3.23
N VAL A 103 -4.60 3.98 2.29
CA VAL A 103 -5.38 3.49 1.15
C VAL A 103 -4.64 3.87 -0.12
N CYS A 104 -4.36 2.89 -0.97
CA CYS A 104 -3.71 3.11 -2.25
C CYS A 104 -4.51 2.55 -3.41
N THR A 105 -4.28 3.10 -4.60
CA THR A 105 -4.92 2.60 -5.82
C THR A 105 -4.31 3.24 -7.05
N LYS A 106 -4.50 2.58 -8.20
CA LYS A 106 -4.18 3.11 -9.53
C LYS A 106 -5.36 3.85 -10.18
N GLU A 107 -6.56 3.71 -9.62
CA GLU A 107 -7.76 4.43 -10.04
C GLU A 107 -7.97 5.60 -9.09
N TRP A 108 -7.25 6.71 -9.32
CA TRP A 108 -7.09 7.77 -8.30
C TRP A 108 -8.41 8.43 -7.88
N ALA A 109 -9.44 8.43 -8.73
CA ALA A 109 -10.76 8.94 -8.37
C ALA A 109 -11.40 8.18 -7.19
N MET A 110 -10.96 6.94 -6.91
CA MET A 110 -11.38 6.21 -5.71
C MET A 110 -10.90 6.88 -4.41
N LEU A 111 -9.80 7.63 -4.43
CA LEU A 111 -9.27 8.28 -3.24
C LEU A 111 -10.15 9.43 -2.74
N ASP A 112 -11.03 9.97 -3.61
CA ASP A 112 -11.96 11.04 -3.25
C ASP A 112 -13.00 10.58 -2.22
N ALA A 113 -13.29 9.28 -2.14
CA ALA A 113 -14.19 8.70 -1.13
C ALA A 113 -13.65 8.84 0.32
N PHE A 114 -12.38 9.18 0.46
CA PHE A 114 -11.68 9.35 1.74
C PHE A 114 -11.23 10.81 1.96
N ALA A 115 -11.64 11.74 1.10
CA ALA A 115 -11.29 13.14 1.24
C ALA A 115 -11.82 13.71 2.58
N GLY A 116 -10.94 14.37 3.33
CA GLY A 116 -11.28 14.98 4.62
C GLY A 116 -11.28 14.02 5.81
N ASP A 117 -11.02 12.73 5.61
CA ASP A 117 -10.84 11.77 6.70
C ASP A 117 -9.38 11.80 7.20
N PRO A 118 -9.10 12.33 8.40
CA PRO A 118 -7.73 12.46 8.90
C PRO A 118 -7.09 11.11 9.29
N SER A 119 -7.87 10.03 9.44
CA SER A 119 -7.31 8.71 9.71
C SER A 119 -6.84 7.98 8.45
N VAL A 120 -7.22 8.48 7.26
CA VAL A 120 -6.89 7.82 5.99
C VAL A 120 -5.76 8.55 5.28
N ARG A 121 -4.61 7.88 5.14
CA ARG A 121 -3.52 8.33 4.28
C ARG A 121 -3.79 7.93 2.82
N ARG A 122 -3.98 8.89 1.92
CA ARG A 122 -4.27 8.62 0.50
C ARG A 122 -2.97 8.49 -0.30
N VAL A 123 -2.68 7.29 -0.79
CA VAL A 123 -1.45 6.95 -1.50
C VAL A 123 -1.72 6.70 -2.99
N PHE A 124 -1.16 7.54 -3.85
CA PHE A 124 -1.40 7.47 -5.29
C PHE A 124 -0.46 6.46 -5.97
N SER A 125 -1.00 5.43 -6.61
CA SER A 125 -0.18 4.37 -7.21
C SER A 125 0.02 4.56 -8.71
N ALA A 126 1.22 4.28 -9.23
CA ALA A 126 1.52 4.27 -10.66
C ALA A 126 2.30 3.00 -11.08
N ALA A 127 1.81 2.32 -12.13
CA ALA A 127 2.36 1.05 -12.61
C ALA A 127 2.92 1.09 -14.04
N ASN A 128 2.73 2.21 -14.75
CA ASN A 128 3.27 2.43 -16.09
C ASN A 128 3.62 3.92 -16.29
N ALA A 129 4.28 4.23 -17.42
CA ALA A 129 4.76 5.57 -17.72
C ALA A 129 3.64 6.60 -17.86
N ALA A 130 2.49 6.22 -18.44
CA ALA A 130 1.34 7.12 -18.58
C ALA A 130 0.76 7.51 -17.20
N GLN A 131 0.61 6.55 -16.30
CA GLN A 131 0.20 6.80 -14.92
C GLN A 131 1.23 7.65 -14.16
N LEU A 132 2.53 7.39 -14.34
CA LEU A 132 3.55 8.22 -13.71
C LEU A 132 3.45 9.67 -14.22
N ALA A 133 3.36 9.88 -15.53
CA ALA A 133 3.23 11.21 -16.11
C ALA A 133 1.98 11.95 -15.60
N GLY A 134 0.83 11.28 -15.55
CA GLY A 134 -0.40 11.85 -15.00
C GLY A 134 -0.29 12.21 -13.51
N LEU A 135 0.42 11.39 -12.73
CA LEU A 135 0.63 11.63 -11.29
C LEU A 135 1.54 12.85 -11.08
N LEU A 136 2.65 12.93 -11.82
CA LEU A 136 3.54 14.08 -11.78
C LEU A 136 2.80 15.37 -12.17
N ALA A 137 1.96 15.32 -13.22
CA ALA A 137 1.14 16.46 -13.61
C ALA A 137 0.16 16.88 -12.50
N ARG A 138 -0.50 15.93 -11.84
CA ARG A 138 -1.39 16.18 -10.70
C ARG A 138 -0.65 16.86 -9.54
N MET A 139 0.54 16.37 -9.20
CA MET A 139 1.33 16.84 -8.04
C MET A 139 1.93 18.25 -8.24
N ARG A 140 1.86 18.83 -9.44
CA ARG A 140 2.29 20.23 -9.66
C ARG A 140 1.37 21.24 -8.97
N GLY A 141 0.12 20.87 -8.69
CA GLY A 141 -0.87 21.77 -8.08
C GLY A 141 -1.11 21.53 -6.58
N GLU A 142 -0.75 20.36 -6.05
CA GLU A 142 -1.09 19.96 -4.68
C GLU A 142 -0.09 18.92 -4.14
N ARG A 143 0.22 18.99 -2.84
CA ARG A 143 0.93 17.89 -2.16
C ARG A 143 -0.03 16.73 -1.93
N VAL A 144 0.51 15.51 -1.92
CA VAL A 144 -0.25 14.29 -1.63
C VAL A 144 0.36 13.56 -0.44
N ASP A 145 -0.45 12.78 0.27
CA ASP A 145 -0.01 12.10 1.49
C ASP A 145 1.03 10.99 1.20
N GLY A 146 1.06 10.46 -0.02
CA GLY A 146 2.09 9.54 -0.48
C GLY A 146 1.90 9.05 -1.91
N VAL A 147 2.93 8.39 -2.43
CA VAL A 147 2.91 7.73 -3.74
C VAL A 147 3.45 6.31 -3.67
N SER A 148 2.94 5.41 -4.52
CA SER A 148 3.39 4.02 -4.63
C SER A 148 3.71 3.65 -6.07
N ILE A 149 4.99 3.64 -6.42
CA ILE A 149 5.47 3.62 -7.80
C ILE A 149 6.19 2.31 -8.10
N ARG A 150 6.00 1.77 -9.30
CA ARG A 150 6.85 0.64 -9.74
C ARG A 150 8.33 1.05 -9.76
N LEU A 151 9.20 0.29 -9.09
CA LEU A 151 10.64 0.58 -8.97
C LEU A 151 11.29 0.84 -10.35
N ARG A 152 10.92 0.05 -11.36
CA ARG A 152 11.46 0.19 -12.72
C ARG A 152 11.15 1.54 -13.39
N LEU A 153 10.15 2.28 -12.91
CA LEU A 153 9.78 3.60 -13.41
C LEU A 153 10.54 4.73 -12.70
N LEU A 154 11.26 4.41 -11.62
CA LEU A 154 11.99 5.38 -10.82
C LEU A 154 13.40 5.58 -11.38
N THR A 155 13.74 6.85 -11.53
CA THR A 155 15.06 7.39 -11.81
C THR A 155 15.34 8.51 -10.81
N PRO A 156 16.60 8.96 -10.64
CA PRO A 156 16.90 10.07 -9.75
C PRO A 156 16.08 11.34 -10.05
N ALA A 157 15.87 11.65 -11.34
CA ALA A 157 15.06 12.80 -11.75
C ALA A 157 13.57 12.64 -11.38
N VAL A 158 13.02 11.42 -11.54
CA VAL A 158 11.63 11.14 -11.15
C VAL A 158 11.46 11.26 -9.64
N VAL A 159 12.38 10.70 -8.84
CA VAL A 159 12.30 10.80 -7.38
C VAL A 159 12.44 12.26 -6.92
N ALA A 160 13.35 13.03 -7.53
CA ALA A 160 13.50 14.44 -7.23
C ALA A 160 12.21 15.24 -7.49
N GLU A 161 11.48 14.93 -8.57
CA GLU A 161 10.18 15.53 -8.83
C GLU A 161 9.11 15.09 -7.81
N LEU A 162 9.03 13.78 -7.51
CA LEU A 162 8.08 13.26 -6.52
C LEU A 162 8.27 13.89 -5.14
N ARG A 163 9.52 14.07 -4.70
CA ARG A 163 9.88 14.69 -3.41
C ARG A 163 9.36 16.12 -3.26
N ARG A 164 9.09 16.83 -4.37
CA ARG A 164 8.47 18.17 -4.30
C ARG A 164 7.02 18.10 -3.80
N GLY A 165 6.31 17.02 -4.11
CA GLY A 165 4.89 16.86 -3.80
C GLY A 165 4.58 15.94 -2.62
N THR A 166 5.53 15.14 -2.13
CA THR A 166 5.30 14.25 -0.98
C THR A 166 6.61 13.80 -0.32
N ASP A 167 6.53 13.46 0.96
CA ASP A 167 7.64 12.88 1.74
C ASP A 167 7.58 11.33 1.76
N LEU A 168 6.46 10.75 1.30
CA LEU A 168 6.25 9.30 1.27
C LEU A 168 6.30 8.77 -0.16
N ILE A 169 7.40 8.11 -0.52
CA ILE A 169 7.63 7.47 -1.81
C ILE A 169 7.86 5.99 -1.57
N LEU A 170 6.85 5.18 -1.85
CA LEU A 170 6.91 3.72 -1.78
C LEU A 170 7.28 3.13 -3.15
N ALA A 171 8.23 2.19 -3.17
CA ALA A 171 8.63 1.49 -4.40
C ALA A 171 8.18 0.02 -4.39
N TRP A 172 7.71 -0.49 -5.52
CA TRP A 172 7.30 -1.90 -5.68
C TRP A 172 7.63 -2.50 -7.05
N SER A 173 7.76 -3.81 -7.20
CA SER A 173 8.14 -4.75 -6.16
C SER A 173 9.63 -4.58 -5.85
N VAL A 174 10.02 -4.84 -4.61
CA VAL A 174 11.42 -4.89 -4.17
C VAL A 174 11.62 -6.22 -3.45
N ASP A 175 11.90 -7.28 -4.20
CA ASP A 175 11.89 -8.66 -3.70
C ASP A 175 13.32 -9.22 -3.51
N THR A 176 14.36 -8.50 -3.93
CA THR A 176 15.78 -8.89 -3.86
C THR A 176 16.66 -7.79 -3.25
N GLU A 177 17.84 -8.18 -2.73
CA GLU A 177 18.85 -7.25 -2.21
C GLU A 177 19.33 -6.23 -3.25
N ALA A 178 19.46 -6.64 -4.52
CA ALA A 178 19.85 -5.74 -5.60
C ALA A 178 18.78 -4.67 -5.88
N GLU A 179 17.50 -5.04 -5.84
CA GLU A 179 16.39 -4.10 -5.96
C GLU A 179 16.31 -3.17 -4.75
N LEU A 180 16.57 -3.69 -3.55
CA LEU A 180 16.62 -2.89 -2.32
C LEU A 180 17.75 -1.87 -2.35
N ALA A 181 18.95 -2.29 -2.75
CA ALA A 181 20.09 -1.39 -2.93
C ALA A 181 19.77 -0.29 -3.96
N ARG A 182 19.13 -0.65 -5.08
CA ARG A 182 18.66 0.33 -6.08
C ARG A 182 17.63 1.30 -5.48
N ALA A 183 16.65 0.80 -4.71
CA ALA A 183 15.63 1.64 -4.06
C ALA A 183 16.28 2.65 -3.10
N ARG A 184 17.24 2.21 -2.29
CA ARG A 184 18.05 3.06 -1.39
C ARG A 184 18.83 4.13 -2.16
N GLN A 185 19.54 3.75 -3.23
CA GLN A 185 20.28 4.69 -4.07
C GLN A 185 19.38 5.75 -4.72
N LEU A 186 18.16 5.37 -5.09
CA LEU A 186 17.17 6.30 -5.63
C LEU A 186 16.57 7.23 -4.57
N GLY A 187 16.71 6.90 -3.29
CA GLY A 187 16.20 7.72 -2.18
C GLY A 187 14.68 7.64 -1.99
N VAL A 188 14.08 6.48 -2.27
CA VAL A 188 12.68 6.23 -1.87
C VAL A 188 12.60 6.04 -0.35
N THR A 189 11.45 6.36 0.25
CA THR A 189 11.29 6.31 1.72
C THR A 189 10.65 5.01 2.20
N GLY A 190 10.18 4.15 1.30
CA GLY A 190 9.73 2.82 1.64
C GLY A 190 9.74 1.83 0.48
N VAL A 191 9.74 0.55 0.83
CA VAL A 191 9.74 -0.56 -0.13
C VAL A 191 8.61 -1.53 0.17
N ILE A 192 7.98 -2.03 -0.89
CA ILE A 192 6.93 -3.03 -0.83
C ILE A 192 7.48 -4.34 -1.38
N SER A 193 7.58 -5.34 -0.50
CA SER A 193 8.24 -6.62 -0.79
C SER A 193 7.37 -7.81 -0.42
N LYS A 194 7.47 -8.89 -1.19
CA LYS A 194 6.95 -10.21 -0.82
C LYS A 194 7.92 -10.98 0.08
N SER A 195 9.19 -10.55 0.16
CA SER A 195 10.23 -11.23 0.93
C SER A 195 10.20 -10.77 2.39
N LEU A 196 9.48 -11.50 3.23
CA LEU A 196 9.47 -11.23 4.67
C LEU A 196 10.87 -11.29 5.32
N PRO A 197 11.78 -12.20 4.93
CA PRO A 197 13.16 -12.18 5.42
C PRO A 197 13.90 -10.87 5.09
N LEU A 198 13.75 -10.33 3.88
CA LEU A 198 14.34 -9.05 3.49
C LEU A 198 13.77 -7.91 4.33
N LEU A 199 12.45 -7.88 4.54
CA LEU A 199 11.80 -6.87 5.37
C LEU A 199 12.25 -6.95 6.85
N ARG A 200 12.44 -8.15 7.41
CA ARG A 200 12.99 -8.31 8.77
C ARG A 200 14.41 -7.76 8.87
N GLY A 201 15.27 -8.08 7.89
CA GLY A 201 16.62 -7.52 7.84
C GLY A 201 16.63 -5.99 7.81
N LEU A 202 15.66 -5.35 7.14
CA LEU A 202 15.48 -3.89 7.20
C LEU A 202 15.10 -3.39 8.60
N ARG A 203 14.23 -4.11 9.30
CA ARG A 203 13.79 -3.74 10.66
C ARG A 203 14.88 -3.92 11.70
N ASP A 204 15.68 -4.98 11.57
CA ASP A 204 16.81 -5.25 12.45
C ASP A 204 17.91 -4.18 12.30
N GLN A 205 18.11 -3.66 11.08
CA GLN A 205 19.05 -2.57 10.81
C GLN A 205 18.58 -1.20 11.31
N ALA A 206 17.27 -1.01 11.50
CA ALA A 206 16.67 0.25 11.95
C ALA A 206 16.52 0.34 13.48
N THR A 207 16.77 -0.76 14.19
CA THR A 207 16.73 -0.82 15.65
C THR A 207 18.16 -0.64 16.18
N PRO A 208 18.46 0.42 16.97
CA PRO A 208 19.78 0.64 17.55
C PRO A 208 20.28 -0.50 18.45
#